data_AF-A0A1Q3D6I7-F1
#
_entry.id   AF-A0A1Q3D6I7-F1
#
_cell.length_a   1.000
_cell.length_b   1.000
_cell.length_c   1.000
_cell.angle_alpha   90.00
_cell.angle_beta   90.00
_cell.angle_gamma   90.00
#
_symmetry.space_group_name_H-M   'P 1'
#
loop_
_entity.id
_entity.type
_entity.pdbx_description
1 polymer ?
#
loop_
_entity_poly.entity_id
_entity_poly.type
_entity_poly.pdbx_seq_one_letter_code
_entity_poly.pdbx_strand_id
1 'polypeptide(L)' 'NILLVSLDKTEYNLVRRCTSAHEVWKLLILTHHEGEQVKNAKLALLNRDYELFKMQPNESINNLCNRLLDI' A
#
# COMPACT_ATOMS: atom_id res chain seq x y z
N ASN A 1 1.15 -28.32 0.16
CA ASN A 1 2.03 -27.23 -0.30
C ASN A 1 1.15 -26.09 -0.84
N ILE A 2 0.51 -25.35 0.07
CA ILE A 2 -0.56 -24.39 -0.27
C ILE A 2 0.02 -23.13 -0.94
N LEU A 3 1.23 -22.71 -0.54
CA LEU A 3 1.95 -21.58 -1.13
C LEU A 3 2.25 -21.75 -2.61
N LEU A 4 2.43 -22.98 -3.10
CA LEU A 4 2.76 -23.23 -4.51
C LEU A 4 1.55 -23.10 -5.46
N VAL A 5 0.32 -23.20 -4.91
CA VAL A 5 -0.93 -23.22 -5.69
C VAL A 5 -1.47 -21.80 -5.90
N SER A 6 -1.08 -20.85 -5.05
CA SER A 6 -1.49 -19.45 -5.12
C SER A 6 -0.57 -18.56 -5.96
N LEU A 7 0.60 -19.06 -6.37
CA LEU A 7 1.57 -18.30 -7.16
C LEU A 7 1.25 -18.40 -8.65
N ASP A 8 1.35 -17.28 -9.36
CA ASP A 8 1.30 -17.33 -10.81
C ASP A 8 2.52 -18.07 -11.38
N LYS A 9 2.47 -18.44 -12.67
CA LYS A 9 3.53 -19.21 -13.33
C LYS A 9 4.87 -18.47 -13.34
N THR A 10 4.88 -17.15 -13.29
CA THR A 10 6.07 -16.30 -13.27
C THR A 10 6.67 -16.27 -11.87
N GLU A 11 5.85 -16.01 -10.85
CA GLU A 11 6.22 -16.03 -9.43
C GLU A 11 6.75 -17.39 -9.00
N TYR A 12 6.11 -18.47 -9.44
CA TYR A 12 6.57 -19.83 -9.17
C TYR A 12 7.97 -20.11 -9.74
N ASN A 13 8.24 -19.66 -10.98
CA ASN A 13 9.55 -19.82 -11.61
C ASN A 13 10.64 -18.99 -10.91
N LEU A 14 10.27 -17.87 -10.29
CA LEU A 14 11.19 -17.04 -9.52
C LEU A 14 11.45 -17.65 -8.13
N VAL A 15 10.41 -18.12 -7.43
CA VAL A 15 10.53 -18.82 -6.13
C VAL A 15 11.38 -20.08 -6.26
N ARG A 16 11.21 -20.84 -7.35
CA ARG A 16 12.02 -22.05 -7.64
C ARG A 16 13.52 -21.76 -7.79
N ARG A 17 13.90 -20.52 -8.15
CA ARG A 17 15.31 -20.12 -8.30
C ARG A 17 15.94 -19.62 -7.00
N CYS A 18 15.14 -19.37 -5.97
CA CYS A 18 15.63 -18.96 -4.65
C CYS A 18 16.30 -20.14 -3.94
N THR A 19 17.42 -19.86 -3.28
CA THR A 19 18.23 -20.84 -2.54
C THR A 19 17.99 -20.78 -1.03
N SER A 20 17.33 -19.72 -0.55
CA SER A 20 17.00 -19.53 0.86
C SER A 20 15.56 -19.06 1.08
N ALA A 21 15.02 -19.35 2.27
CA ALA A 21 13.69 -18.87 2.67
C ALA A 21 13.60 -17.33 2.70
N HIS A 22 14.72 -16.64 2.97
CA HIS A 22 14.81 -15.18 2.94
C HIS A 22 14.64 -14.61 1.54
N GLU A 23 15.20 -15.27 0.53
CA GLU A 23 15.02 -14.87 -0.88
C GLU A 23 13.58 -15.08 -1.34
N VAL A 24 12.94 -16.18 -0.93
CA VAL A 24 11.51 -16.42 -1.18
C VAL A 24 10.66 -15.32 -0.54
N TRP A 25 10.93 -14.96 0.71
CA TRP A 25 10.21 -13.90 1.42
C TRP A 25 10.40 -12.53 0.77
N LYS A 26 11.63 -12.18 0.38
CA LYS A 26 11.92 -10.94 -0.36
C LYS A 26 11.21 -10.89 -1.71
N LEU A 27 11.17 -12.00 -2.43
CA LEU A 27 10.51 -12.09 -3.73
C LEU A 27 9.00 -11.91 -3.59
N LEU A 28 8.37 -12.57 -2.60
CA LEU A 28 6.95 -12.38 -2.30
C LEU A 28 6.65 -10.93 -1.90
N ILE A 29 7.53 -10.31 -1.12
CA ILE A 29 7.44 -8.87 -0.85
C ILE A 29 7.58 -8.07 -2.14
N LEU A 30 8.48 -8.39 -3.06
CA LEU A 30 8.64 -7.58 -4.28
C LEU A 30 7.52 -7.77 -5.31
N THR A 31 6.95 -8.97 -5.42
CA THR A 31 5.85 -9.25 -6.37
C THR A 31 4.49 -8.83 -5.81
N HIS A 32 4.30 -8.85 -4.48
CA HIS A 32 3.07 -8.40 -3.82
C HIS A 32 3.16 -7.02 -3.13
N HIS A 33 4.36 -6.47 -2.92
CA HIS A 33 4.57 -5.07 -2.52
C HIS A 33 5.17 -4.28 -3.70
N GLU A 34 4.30 -3.87 -4.60
CA GLU A 34 3.82 -2.49 -4.72
C GLU A 34 4.54 -1.37 -3.91
N GLY A 35 5.87 -1.34 -3.74
CA GLY A 35 6.53 -0.30 -2.93
C GLY A 35 6.32 1.12 -3.47
N GLU A 36 6.19 1.26 -4.78
CA GLU A 36 5.88 2.52 -5.47
C GLU A 36 4.39 2.64 -5.81
N GLN A 37 3.74 1.54 -6.23
CA GLN A 37 2.31 1.56 -6.53
C GLN A 37 1.45 1.78 -5.27
N VAL A 38 1.76 1.16 -4.13
CA VAL A 38 1.08 1.44 -2.84
C VAL A 38 1.38 2.85 -2.37
N LYS A 39 2.61 3.37 -2.58
CA LYS A 39 2.91 4.78 -2.27
C LYS A 39 2.07 5.71 -3.12
N ASN A 40 1.98 5.46 -4.42
CA ASN A 40 1.19 6.25 -5.35
C ASN A 40 -0.31 6.12 -5.07
N ALA A 41 -0.80 4.93 -4.72
CA ALA A 41 -2.18 4.72 -4.33
C ALA A 41 -2.52 5.43 -3.01
N LYS A 42 -1.64 5.36 -2.00
CA LYS A 42 -1.78 6.11 -0.75
C LYS A 42 -1.76 7.62 -1.01
N LEU A 43 -0.85 8.11 -1.85
CA LEU A 43 -0.82 9.52 -2.27
C LEU A 43 -2.10 9.93 -3.02
N ALA A 44 -2.63 9.08 -3.89
CA ALA A 44 -3.87 9.34 -4.61
C ALA A 44 -5.07 9.40 -3.67
N LEU A 45 -5.13 8.52 -2.65
CA LEU A 45 -6.15 8.55 -1.61
C LEU A 45 -6.06 9.82 -0.77
N LEU A 46 -4.86 10.17 -0.29
CA LEU A 46 -4.62 11.41 0.47
C LEU A 46 -4.99 12.67 -0.34
N ASN A 47 -4.62 12.71 -1.63
CA ASN A 47 -5.00 13.80 -2.52
C ASN A 47 -6.52 13.91 -2.66
N ARG A 48 -7.22 12.79 -2.82
CA ARG A 48 -8.69 12.77 -2.89
C ARG A 48 -9.33 13.25 -1.59
N ASP A 49 -8.83 12.79 -0.44
CA ASP A 49 -9.36 13.19 0.86
C ASP A 49 -9.11 14.68 1.12
N TYR A 50 -7.97 15.22 0.68
CA TYR A 50 -7.67 16.64 0.70
C TYR A 50 -8.58 17.47 -0.24
N GLU A 51 -8.81 17.02 -1.47
CA GLU A 51 -9.74 17.69 -2.41
C GLU A 51 -11.18 17.75 -1.89
N LEU A 52 -11.60 16.71 -1.16
CA LEU A 52 -12.91 16.65 -0.53
C LEU A 52 -12.95 17.36 0.83
N PHE A 53 -11.79 17.73 1.37
CA PHE A 53 -11.69 18.40 2.65
C PHE A 53 -12.23 19.83 2.56
N LYS A 54 -13.31 20.07 3.29
CA LYS A 54 -13.92 21.38 3.42
C LYS A 54 -14.25 21.69 4.86
N MET A 55 -14.07 22.95 5.21
CA MET A 55 -14.50 23.49 6.48
C MET A 55 -16.03 23.47 6.56
N GLN A 56 -16.56 23.01 7.68
CA GLN A 56 -18.01 22.98 7.89
C GLN A 56 -18.52 24.36 8.33
N PRO A 57 -19.76 24.74 8.00
CA PRO A 57 -20.38 25.93 8.55
C PRO A 57 -20.48 25.78 10.08
N ASN A 58 -19.81 26.68 10.81
CA ASN A 58 -19.63 26.70 12.28
C ASN A 58 -18.51 25.81 12.85
N GLU A 59 -17.63 25.28 12.02
CA GLU A 59 -16.40 24.66 12.49
C GLU A 59 -15.41 25.72 12.97
N SER A 60 -14.72 25.47 14.09
CA SER A 60 -13.62 26.34 14.54
C SER A 60 -12.33 25.99 13.80
N ILE A 61 -11.44 26.97 13.66
CA ILE A 61 -10.13 26.77 13.01
C ILE A 61 -9.34 25.65 13.72
N ASN A 62 -9.39 25.59 15.06
CA ASN A 62 -8.71 24.53 15.82
C ASN A 62 -9.26 23.13 15.47
N ASN A 63 -10.59 23.00 15.34
CA ASN A 63 -11.20 21.72 14.99
C ASN A 63 -10.88 21.32 13.54
N LEU A 64 -10.83 22.30 12.62
CA LEU A 64 -10.38 22.09 11.25
C LEU A 64 -8.93 21.60 11.21
N CYS A 65 -8.02 22.24 11.96
CA CYS A 65 -6.61 21.84 12.04
C CYS A 65 -6.44 20.43 12.59
N ASN A 66 -7.17 20.06 13.64
CA ASN A 66 -7.13 18.70 14.20
C ASN A 66 -7.58 17.67 13.16
N ARG A 67 -8.71 17.92 12.46
CA ARG A 67 -9.20 17.03 11.40
C ARG A 67 -8.25 16.94 10.21
N LEU A 68 -7.52 18.01 9.90
CA LEU A 68 -6.52 18.01 8.83
C LEU A 68 -5.27 17.19 9.22
N LEU A 69 -4.92 17.14 10.51
CA LEU A 69 -3.82 16.31 11.01
C LEU A 69 -4.17 14.82 11.08
N ASP A 70 -5.46 14.49 11.04
CA ASP A 70 -5.98 13.11 11.02
C ASP A 70 -6.11 12.54 9.59
N ILE A 71 -5.82 13.33 8.55
CA ILE A 71 -5.74 12.91 7.13
C ILE A 71 -4.31 12.46 6.81
#